data_AF-A0A9Y1BMA5-F1
#
_entry.id   AF-A0A9Y1BMA5-F1
#
_cell.length_a   1.000
_cell.length_b   1.000
_cell.length_c   1.000
_cell.angle_alpha   90.00
_cell.angle_beta   90.00
_cell.angle_gamma   90.00
#
_symmetry.space_group_name_H-M   'P 1'
#
loop_
_entity.id
_entity.type
_entity.pdbx_description
1 polymer ?
#
loop_
_entity_poly.entity_id
_entity_poly.type
_entity_poly.pdbx_seq_one_letter_code
_entity_poly.pdbx_strand_id
1 'polypeptide(L)' 'MQVNEGKTDRIIRVALGTILTVLAIVFYFVLSSPINLVLLIILLIVGLISLITGITGYCGLYTVFKISTVKQE' A
#
# COMPACT_ATOMS: atom_id res chain seq x y z
N MET A 1 1.09 -7.11 17.85
CA MET A 1 1.97 -6.09 17.25
C MET A 1 1.51 -4.73 17.77
N GLN A 2 2.40 -3.84 18.20
CA GLN A 2 2.00 -2.49 18.62
C GLN A 2 1.46 -1.74 17.41
N VAL A 3 0.19 -1.33 17.46
CA VAL A 3 -0.43 -0.58 16.37
C VAL A 3 0.17 0.82 16.37
N ASN A 4 0.76 1.22 15.25
CA ASN A 4 1.44 2.51 15.12
C ASN A 4 0.75 3.47 14.15
N GLU A 5 -0.19 2.94 13.36
CA GLU A 5 -1.03 3.71 12.45
C GLU A 5 -2.42 3.91 13.03
N GLY A 6 -2.89 5.16 13.03
CA GLY A 6 -4.27 5.47 13.40
C GLY A 6 -5.27 4.90 12.39
N LYS A 7 -6.53 4.75 12.82
CA LYS A 7 -7.62 4.20 11.98
C LYS A 7 -7.75 4.95 10.64
N THR A 8 -7.56 6.26 10.63
CA THR A 8 -7.63 7.08 9.39
C THR A 8 -6.50 6.77 8.42
N ASP A 9 -5.25 6.71 8.87
CA ASP A 9 -4.07 6.41 8.02
C ASP A 9 -4.19 4.99 7.42
N ARG A 10 -4.67 4.05 8.24
CA ARG A 10 -4.94 2.66 7.85
C ARG A 10 -5.94 2.56 6.70
N ILE A 11 -7.09 3.25 6.81
CA ILE A 11 -8.13 3.24 5.78
C ILE A 11 -7.61 3.85 4.48
N ILE A 12 -6.87 4.96 4.58
CA ILE A 12 -6.27 5.61 3.40
C ILE A 12 -5.29 4.68 2.71
N ARG A 13 -4.39 3.99 3.44
CA ARG A 13 -3.43 3.04 2.83
C ARG A 13 -4.07 1.81 2.23
N VAL A 14 -5.12 1.26 2.86
CA VAL A 14 -5.88 0.15 2.29
C VAL A 14 -6.59 0.60 1.02
N ALA A 15 -7.22 1.77 1.02
CA ALA A 15 -7.88 2.32 -0.16
C ALA A 15 -6.88 2.57 -1.31
N LEU A 16 -5.78 3.27 -1.04
CA LEU A 16 -4.72 3.53 -2.02
C LEU A 16 -4.08 2.24 -2.56
N GLY A 17 -3.74 1.30 -1.68
CA GLY A 17 -3.16 0.02 -2.06
C GLY A 17 -4.10 -0.81 -2.92
N THR A 18 -5.40 -0.81 -2.59
CA THR A 18 -6.43 -1.48 -3.39
C THR A 18 -6.56 -0.84 -4.77
N ILE A 19 -6.66 0.50 -4.84
CA ILE A 19 -6.78 1.24 -6.10
C ILE A 19 -5.56 1.00 -7.00
N LEU A 20 -4.34 1.09 -6.45
CA LEU A 20 -3.11 0.84 -7.21
C LEU A 20 -3.07 -0.59 -7.76
N THR A 21 -3.44 -1.58 -6.94
CA THR A 21 -3.41 -3.00 -7.33
C THR A 21 -4.43 -3.27 -8.43
N VAL A 22 -5.66 -2.73 -8.31
CA VAL A 22 -6.69 -2.87 -9.35
C VAL A 22 -6.27 -2.19 -10.64
N LEU A 23 -5.73 -0.97 -10.58
CA LEU A 23 -5.21 -0.26 -11.75
C LEU A 23 -4.09 -1.03 -12.43
N ALA A 24 -3.16 -1.62 -11.68
CA ALA A 24 -2.10 -2.46 -12.22
C ALA A 24 -2.67 -3.67 -12.99
N ILE A 25 -3.67 -4.35 -12.44
CA ILE A 25 -4.32 -5.50 -13.09
C ILE A 25 -5.06 -5.06 -14.36
N VAL A 26 -5.80 -3.94 -14.32
CA VAL A 26 -6.51 -3.44 -15.50
C VAL A 26 -5.53 -3.03 -16.61
N PHE A 27 -4.45 -2.33 -16.26
CA PHE A 27 -3.41 -1.97 -17.22
C PHE A 27 -2.70 -3.19 -17.82
N TYR A 28 -2.61 -4.30 -17.08
CA TYR A 28 -2.02 -5.54 -17.59
C TYR A 28 -2.80 -6.10 -18.78
N PHE A 29 -4.14 -6.06 -18.69
CA PHE A 29 -5.00 -6.55 -19.77
C PHE A 29 -5.08 -5.58 -20.95
N VAL A 30 -4.83 -4.28 -20.75
CA VAL A 30 -4.96 -3.25 -21.79
C VAL A 30 -3.62 -2.96 -22.50
N LEU A 31 -2.49 -3.01 -21.80
CA LEU A 31 -1.19 -2.57 -22.30
C LEU A 31 -0.25 -3.76 -22.54
N SER A 32 -0.34 -4.38 -23.73
CA SER A 32 0.46 -5.56 -24.13
C SER A 32 1.92 -5.25 -24.55
N SER A 33 2.49 -4.12 -24.12
CA SER A 33 3.84 -3.71 -24.50
C SER A 33 4.88 -4.18 -23.47
N PRO A 34 6.05 -4.72 -23.89
CA PRO A 34 7.05 -5.29 -22.99
C PRO A 34 7.65 -4.28 -22.00
N ILE A 35 7.72 -3.00 -22.39
CA ILE A 35 8.16 -1.90 -21.52
C ILE A 35 7.21 -1.70 -20.33
N ASN A 36 5.92 -2.03 -20.49
CA ASN A 36 4.92 -1.87 -19.45
C ASN A 36 4.97 -2.98 -18.40
N LEU A 37 5.57 -4.13 -18.73
CA LEU A 37 5.59 -5.28 -17.83
C LEU A 37 6.44 -5.02 -16.58
N VAL A 38 7.56 -4.30 -16.73
CA VAL A 38 8.41 -3.88 -15.60
C VAL A 38 7.66 -2.89 -14.71
N LEU A 39 7.02 -1.87 -15.30
CA LEU A 39 6.23 -0.89 -14.57
C LEU A 39 5.09 -1.56 -13.77
N LEU A 40 4.46 -2.56 -14.38
CA LEU A 40 3.35 -3.30 -13.79
C LEU A 40 3.75 -4.12 -12.57
N ILE A 41 4.90 -4.81 -12.66
CA ILE A 41 5.47 -5.55 -11.54
C ILE A 41 5.77 -4.61 -10.37
N ILE A 42 6.37 -3.45 -10.64
CA ILE A 42 6.64 -2.44 -9.59
C ILE A 42 5.33 -1.97 -8.95
N LEU A 43 4.35 -1.61 -9.76
CA LEU A 43 3.06 -1.10 -9.26
C LEU A 43 2.31 -2.15 -8.43
N LEU A 44 2.37 -3.42 -8.84
CA LEU A 44 1.78 -4.54 -8.12
C LEU A 44 2.49 -4.79 -6.78
N ILE A 45 3.82 -4.78 -6.74
CA ILE A 45 4.59 -4.95 -5.50
C ILE A 45 4.30 -3.80 -4.54
N VAL A 46 4.34 -2.55 -5.01
CA VAL A 46 4.05 -1.36 -4.18
C VAL A 46 2.62 -1.39 -3.66
N GLY A 47 1.65 -1.73 -4.52
CA GLY A 47 0.24 -1.87 -4.13
C GLY A 47 0.04 -2.94 -3.06
N LEU A 48 0.66 -4.10 -3.21
CA LEU A 48 0.56 -5.21 -2.27
C LEU A 48 1.21 -4.89 -0.92
N ILE A 49 2.40 -4.28 -0.93
CA ILE A 49 3.06 -3.83 0.30
C ILE A 49 2.19 -2.82 1.03
N SER A 50 1.67 -1.80 0.32
CA SER A 50 0.77 -0.79 0.90
C SER A 50 -0.47 -1.42 1.53
N LEU A 51 -1.07 -2.41 0.84
CA LEU A 51 -2.23 -3.14 1.33
C LEU A 51 -1.91 -3.94 2.60
N ILE A 52 -0.79 -4.67 2.62
CA ILE A 52 -0.35 -5.45 3.78
C ILE A 52 -0.05 -4.53 4.97
N THR A 53 0.62 -3.40 4.77
CA THR A 53 0.85 -2.42 5.84
C THR A 53 -0.45 -1.82 6.36
N GLY A 54 -1.41 -1.52 5.47
CA GLY A 54 -2.74 -1.04 5.86
C GLY A 54 -3.56 -2.12 6.59
N ILE A 55 -3.52 -3.38 6.17
CA ILE A 55 -4.27 -4.46 6.85
C ILE A 55 -3.66 -4.77 8.22
N THR A 56 -2.34 -4.80 8.35
CA THR A 56 -1.67 -5.07 9.63
C THR A 56 -1.76 -3.91 10.61
N GLY A 57 -2.05 -2.68 10.15
CA GLY A 57 -2.08 -1.47 10.99
C GLY A 57 -0.70 -1.13 11.57
N TYR A 58 0.35 -1.68 10.95
CA TYR A 58 1.72 -1.57 11.39
C TYR A 58 2.62 -1.27 10.20
N CYS A 59 3.17 -0.05 10.17
CA CYS A 59 4.23 0.28 9.24
C CYS A 59 5.58 0.24 9.95
N GLY A 60 6.43 -0.67 9.46
CA GLY A 60 7.82 -0.79 9.93
C GLY A 60 8.61 0.51 9.75
N LEU A 61 8.33 1.27 8.68
CA LEU A 61 8.95 2.58 8.46
C LEU A 61 8.66 3.56 9.59
N TYR A 62 7.39 3.65 10.02
CA TYR A 62 6.99 4.53 11.11
C TYR A 62 7.61 4.07 12.45
N THR A 63 7.87 2.77 12.60
CA THR A 63 8.61 2.25 13.76
C THR A 63 10.08 2.68 13.74
N VAL A 64 10.74 2.59 12.59
CA VAL A 64 12.14 3.05 12.42
C VAL A 64 12.25 4.55 12.71
N PHE A 65 11.29 5.34 12.23
CA PHE A 65 11.25 6.79 12.47
C PHE A 65 10.59 7.21 13.79
N LYS A 66 10.13 6.26 14.62
CA LYS A 66 9.40 6.51 15.89
C LYS A 66 8.19 7.46 15.75
N ILE A 67 7.51 7.45 14.62
CA ILE A 67 6.30 8.27 14.35
C ILE A 67 5.07 7.43 14.67
N SER A 68 4.08 7.97 15.39
CA SER A 68 2.78 7.32 15.59
C SER A 68 1.66 8.24 15.16
N THR A 69 0.76 7.74 14.30
CA THR A 69 -0.47 8.47 13.89
C THR A 69 -1.69 7.98 14.68
N VAL A 70 -1.48 7.18 15.72
CA VAL A 70 -2.55 6.78 16.63
C VAL A 70 -3.09 8.04 17.30
N LYS A 71 -4.37 8.34 17.10
CA LYS A 71 -5.07 9.31 17.94
C LYS A 71 -5.03 8.77 19.38
N GLN A 72 -4.35 9.50 20.25
CA GLN A 72 -4.53 9.33 21.69
C GLN A 72 -5.93 9.87 21.99
N GLU A 73 -6.87 8.95 22.21
CA GLU A 73 -8.16 9.28 22.83
C GLU A 73 -7.98 9.40 24.34
#